data_AF-A0A915MT91-F1
#
_entry.id   AF-A0A915MT91-F1
#
_cell.length_a   1.000
_cell.length_b   1.000
_cell.length_c   1.000
_cell.angle_alpha   90.00
_cell.angle_beta   90.00
_cell.angle_gamma   90.00
#
_symmetry.space_group_name_H-M   'P 1'
#
loop_
_entity.id
_entity.type
_entity.pdbx_description
1 polymer ?
#
loop_
_entity_poly.entity_id
_entity_poly.type
_entity_poly.pdbx_seq_one_letter_code
_entity_poly.pdbx_strand_id
1 'polypeptide(L)'
;MVLLIDECAKILKCSVTSLRYQLIHPSNRDKILKQLKGKKLKTTYLDNNGMSKTLFFDDLSRQGANSILAYGRLSSPFNINVAAHFYARHRIRLNHPYHL
;
A
#
# COMPACT_ATOMS: atom_id res chain seq x y z
N MET A 1 -3.25 13.31 12.28
CA MET A 1 -2.49 12.63 11.20
C MET A 1 -3.52 12.02 10.26
N VAL A 2 -3.44 12.31 8.96
CA VAL A 2 -4.39 11.75 7.97
C VAL A 2 -3.75 10.51 7.33
N LEU A 3 -4.45 9.38 7.32
CA LEU A 3 -3.94 8.16 6.70
C LEU A 3 -4.24 8.15 5.20
N LEU A 4 -3.32 7.60 4.40
CA LEU A 4 -3.50 7.44 2.96
C LEU A 4 -4.79 6.66 2.62
N ILE A 5 -5.12 5.66 3.44
CA ILE A 5 -6.31 4.82 3.22
C ILE A 5 -7.62 5.61 3.37
N ASP A 6 -7.66 6.58 4.29
CA ASP A 6 -8.82 7.44 4.52
C ASP A 6 -9.00 8.42 3.35
N GLU A 7 -7.90 8.97 2.83
CA GLU A 7 -7.92 9.84 1.65
C GLU A 7 -8.38 9.08 0.40
N CYS A 8 -7.91 7.85 0.18
CA CYS A 8 -8.40 7.00 -0.91
C CYS A 8 -9.91 6.72 -0.79
N ALA A 9 -10.40 6.41 0.42
CA ALA A 9 -11.81 6.18 0.69
C ALA A 9 -12.66 7.43 0.42
N LYS A 10 -12.17 8.61 0.82
CA LYS A 10 -12.77 9.91 0.56
C LYS A 10 -12.88 10.22 -0.94
N ILE A 11 -11.81 9.99 -1.70
CA ILE A 11 -11.78 10.20 -3.17
C ILE A 11 -12.84 9.34 -3.86
N LEU A 12 -12.98 8.08 -3.43
CA LEU A 12 -13.92 7.14 -4.01
C LEU A 12 -15.32 7.18 -3.38
N LYS A 13 -15.55 8.10 -2.42
CA LYS A 13 -16.82 8.25 -1.68
C LYS A 13 -17.32 6.90 -1.12
N CYS A 14 -16.42 6.14 -0.51
CA CYS A 14 -16.72 4.81 0.01
C CYS A 14 -16.13 4.64 1.42
N SER A 15 -16.47 3.55 2.11
CA SER A 15 -15.84 3.23 3.40
C SER A 15 -14.47 2.56 3.17
N VAL A 16 -13.56 2.70 4.14
CA VAL A 16 -12.25 2.01 4.15
C VAL A 16 -12.41 0.48 3.98
N THR A 17 -13.45 -0.11 4.57
CA THR A 17 -13.75 -1.54 4.45
C THR A 17 -14.16 -1.95 3.04
N SER A 18 -14.85 -1.06 2.31
CA SER A 18 -15.29 -1.31 0.93
C SER A 18 -14.24 -0.99 -0.13
N LEU A 19 -13.15 -0.29 0.26
CA LEU A 19 -12.13 0.22 -0.65
C LEU A 19 -11.53 -0.88 -1.55
N ARG A 20 -11.39 -2.11 -1.04
CA ARG A 20 -10.88 -3.25 -1.84
C ARG A 20 -11.69 -3.48 -3.11
N TYR A 21 -13.00 -3.43 -3.01
CA TYR A 21 -13.90 -3.71 -4.12
C TYR A 21 -13.88 -2.59 -5.14
N GLN A 22 -13.70 -1.35 -4.67
CA GLN A 22 -13.60 -0.18 -5.53
C GLN A 22 -12.29 -0.14 -6.32
N LEU A 23 -11.19 -0.59 -5.73
CA LEU A 23 -9.86 -0.59 -6.34
C LEU A 23 -9.69 -1.63 -7.47
N ILE A 24 -10.57 -2.63 -7.57
CA ILE A 24 -10.59 -3.59 -8.68
C ILE A 24 -10.78 -2.84 -10.01
N HIS A 25 -11.69 -1.87 -10.04
CA HIS A 25 -12.00 -1.08 -11.23
C HIS A 25 -10.84 -0.15 -11.60
N PRO A 26 -10.27 -0.26 -12.82
CA PRO A 26 -9.15 0.58 -13.26
C PRO A 26 -9.43 2.09 -13.16
N SER A 27 -10.64 2.51 -13.54
CA SER A 27 -11.05 3.93 -13.50
C SER A 27 -11.04 4.55 -12.10
N ASN A 28 -11.24 3.75 -11.06
CA ASN A 28 -11.16 4.22 -9.68
C ASN A 28 -9.71 4.40 -9.22
N ARG A 29 -8.79 3.56 -9.68
CA ARG A 29 -7.35 3.77 -9.47
C ARG A 29 -6.90 5.06 -10.12
N ASP A 30 -7.30 5.31 -11.37
CA ASP A 30 -6.95 6.55 -12.08
C ASP A 30 -7.43 7.82 -11.36
N LYS A 31 -8.64 7.79 -10.77
CA LYS A 31 -9.16 8.89 -9.94
C LYS A 31 -8.27 9.17 -8.74
N ILE A 32 -7.76 8.13 -8.07
CA ILE A 32 -6.83 8.29 -6.93
C ILE A 32 -5.50 8.86 -7.42
N LEU A 33 -4.93 8.28 -8.49
CA LEU A 33 -3.65 8.72 -9.06
C LEU A 33 -3.69 10.18 -9.46
N LYS A 34 -4.76 10.64 -10.12
CA LYS A 34 -4.93 12.04 -10.51
C LYS A 34 -4.85 13.03 -9.34
N GLN A 35 -5.21 12.60 -8.12
CA GLN A 35 -5.22 13.48 -6.94
C GLN A 35 -4.01 13.31 -6.03
N LEU A 36 -3.42 12.13 -5.97
CA LEU A 36 -2.38 11.79 -5.00
C LEU A 36 -0.98 11.68 -5.61
N LYS A 37 -0.86 11.51 -6.93
CA LYS A 37 0.45 11.40 -7.59
C LYS A 37 1.33 12.62 -7.31
N GLY A 38 2.58 12.36 -6.94
CA GLY A 38 3.57 13.35 -6.54
C GLY A 38 3.47 13.82 -5.08
N LYS A 39 2.44 13.42 -4.32
CA LYS A 39 2.35 13.80 -2.90
C LYS A 39 3.40 13.06 -2.07
N LYS A 40 3.97 13.80 -1.11
CA LYS A 40 4.93 13.26 -0.14
C LYS A 40 4.18 12.50 0.96
N LEU A 41 4.55 11.25 1.18
CA LEU A 41 3.98 10.36 2.18
C LEU A 41 5.03 9.98 3.22
N LYS A 42 4.64 10.00 4.49
CA LYS A 42 5.48 9.47 5.57
C LYS A 42 4.91 8.13 6.02
N THR A 43 5.77 7.12 6.10
CA THR A 43 5.43 5.83 6.70
C THR A 43 5.06 6.02 8.18
N THR A 44 4.01 5.33 8.63
CA THR A 44 3.55 5.37 10.02
C THR A 44 4.28 4.36 10.91
N TYR A 45 5.00 3.41 10.31
CA TYR A 45 5.85 2.46 11.02
C TYR A 45 7.31 2.91 11.00
N LEU A 46 8.09 2.39 11.95
CA LEU A 46 9.53 2.56 12.00
C LEU A 46 10.19 1.37 11.31
N ASP A 47 11.23 1.62 10.52
CA ASP A 47 12.08 0.55 10.03
C ASP A 47 12.95 -0.04 11.16
N ASN A 48 13.79 -1.02 10.82
CA ASN A 48 14.65 -1.70 11.80
C ASN A 48 15.67 -0.76 12.46
N ASN A 49 15.89 0.43 11.90
CA ASN A 49 16.78 1.46 12.45
C ASN A 49 15.99 2.50 13.26
N GLY A 50 14.70 2.28 13.51
CA GLY A 50 13.85 3.22 14.25
C GLY A 50 13.44 4.45 13.43
N MET A 51 13.61 4.45 12.11
CA MET A 51 13.35 5.61 11.26
C MET A 51 12.05 5.45 10.46
N SER A 52 11.23 6.51 10.44
CA SER A 52 10.15 6.62 9.46
C SER A 52 10.72 7.08 8.11
N LYS A 53 10.39 6.36 7.05
CA LYS A 53 10.72 6.74 5.69
C LYS A 53 9.71 7.71 5.12
N THR A 54 10.20 8.62 4.29
CA THR A 54 9.38 9.50 3.46
C THR A 54 9.50 9.08 2.01
N LEU A 55 8.38 9.01 1.31
CA LEU A 55 8.22 8.48 -0.04
C LEU A 55 7.41 9.47 -0.87
N PHE A 56 7.49 9.39 -2.20
CA PHE A 56 6.53 10.06 -3.07
C PHE A 56 5.52 9.03 -3.58
N PHE A 57 4.24 9.38 -3.54
CA PHE A 57 3.20 8.55 -4.11
C PHE A 57 3.25 8.66 -5.64
N ASP A 58 3.49 7.55 -6.32
CA ASP A 58 3.63 7.51 -7.78
C ASP A 58 2.52 6.70 -8.44
N ASP A 59 2.32 5.46 -7.97
CA ASP A 59 1.35 4.53 -8.55
C ASP A 59 0.71 3.60 -7.49
N LEU A 60 -0.34 2.87 -7.89
CA LEU A 60 -1.02 1.83 -7.13
C LEU A 60 -0.88 0.47 -7.83
N SER A 61 -0.50 -0.55 -7.07
CA SER A 61 -0.47 -1.92 -7.58
C SER A 61 -1.86 -2.39 -8.00
N ARG A 62 -1.89 -3.25 -9.03
CA ARG A 62 -3.13 -3.90 -9.50
C ARG A 62 -3.59 -5.05 -8.59
N GLN A 63 -2.65 -5.59 -7.82
CA GLN A 63 -2.83 -6.68 -6.87
C GLN A 63 -2.66 -6.16 -5.45
N GLY A 64 -3.34 -6.79 -4.48
CA GLY A 64 -3.15 -6.47 -3.08
C GLY A 64 -1.88 -7.08 -2.49
N ALA A 65 -1.54 -6.66 -1.27
CA ALA A 65 -0.28 -7.00 -0.60
C ALA A 65 -0.08 -8.52 -0.38
N ASN A 66 -1.16 -9.30 -0.33
CA ASN A 66 -1.12 -10.76 -0.20
C ASN A 66 -0.67 -11.48 -1.48
N SER A 67 -0.86 -10.87 -2.64
CA SER A 67 -0.59 -11.50 -3.94
C SER A 67 0.63 -10.89 -4.63
N ILE A 68 0.95 -9.63 -4.35
CA ILE A 68 2.14 -8.97 -4.89
C ILE A 68 3.41 -9.49 -4.21
N LEU A 69 4.34 -9.99 -5.03
CA LEU A 69 5.65 -10.44 -4.56
C LEU A 69 6.52 -9.23 -4.20
N ALA A 70 7.14 -9.28 -3.02
CA ALA A 70 8.09 -8.30 -2.56
C ALA A 70 9.43 -8.53 -3.29
N TYR A 71 9.64 -7.85 -4.41
CA TYR A 71 10.94 -7.83 -5.06
C TYR A 71 11.88 -6.91 -4.26
N GLY A 72 12.80 -7.52 -3.51
CA GLY A 72 13.93 -6.79 -2.90
C GLY A 72 15.09 -6.63 -3.88
N ARG A 73 16.05 -5.76 -3.54
CA ARG A 73 17.42 -5.76 -4.12
C ARG A 73 18.24 -6.99 -3.68
N LEU A 74 17.62 -8.16 -3.66
CA LEU A 74 18.30 -9.40 -3.29
C LEU A 74 18.80 -10.06 -4.58
N SER A 75 19.96 -10.71 -4.48
CA SER A 75 20.62 -11.42 -5.60
C SER A 75 19.82 -12.59 -6.16
N SER A 76 18.70 -12.97 -5.52
CA SER A 76 17.77 -14.00 -6.00
C SER A 76 16.31 -13.59 -5.73
N PRO A 77 15.37 -13.96 -6.62
CA PRO A 77 13.95 -13.73 -6.40
C PRO A 77 13.47 -14.58 -5.22
N PHE A 78 13.02 -13.92 -4.15
CA PHE A 78 12.29 -14.59 -3.09
C PHE A 78 10.79 -14.48 -3.37
N ASN A 79 10.10 -15.61 -3.41
CA ASN A 79 8.64 -15.68 -3.58
C ASN A 79 7.92 -15.34 -2.25
N ILE A 80 8.20 -14.18 -1.67
CA ILE A 80 7.55 -13.70 -0.45
C ILE A 80 6.61 -12.57 -0.84
N ASN A 81 5.33 -12.65 -0.47
CA ASN A 81 4.40 -11.55 -0.72
C ASN A 81 4.67 -10.37 0.23
N VAL A 82 4.25 -9.17 -0.16
CA VAL A 82 4.48 -7.94 0.63
C VAL A 82 3.87 -8.03 2.02
N ALA A 83 2.69 -8.64 2.19
CA ALA A 83 2.08 -8.81 3.51
C ALA A 83 2.95 -9.65 4.47
N ALA A 84 3.50 -10.77 3.98
CA ALA A 84 4.41 -11.63 4.72
C ALA A 84 5.74 -10.92 5.01
N HIS A 85 6.26 -10.13 4.07
CA HIS A 85 7.45 -9.31 4.29
C HIS A 85 7.26 -8.33 5.46
N PHE A 86 6.12 -7.63 5.52
CA PHE A 86 5.80 -6.70 6.62
C PHE A 86 5.72 -7.42 7.97
N TYR A 87 5.10 -8.60 8.01
CA TYR A 87 5.02 -9.39 9.24
C TYR A 87 6.39 -9.91 9.69
N ALA A 88 7.16 -10.50 8.79
CA ALA A 88 8.46 -11.08 9.11
C ALA A 88 9.49 -10.03 9.52
N ARG A 89 9.55 -8.90 8.80
CA ARG A 89 10.59 -7.87 9.01
C ARG A 89 10.23 -6.83 10.06
N HIS A 90 8.96 -6.42 10.11
CA HIS A 90 8.50 -5.32 10.96
C HIS A 90 7.58 -5.76 12.10
N ARG A 91 7.21 -7.05 12.18
CA ARG A 91 6.20 -7.57 13.11
C ARG A 91 4.85 -6.86 12.99
N ILE A 92 4.53 -6.39 11.79
CA ILE A 92 3.28 -5.68 11.48
C ILE A 92 2.35 -6.60 10.71
N ARG A 93 1.18 -6.87 11.27
CA ARG A 93 0.07 -7.50 10.55
C ARG A 93 -0.72 -6.42 9.82
N LEU A 94 -0.79 -6.51 8.49
CA LEU A 94 -1.59 -5.58 7.70
C LEU A 94 -3.08 -5.85 7.91
N ASN A 95 -3.86 -4.80 8.16
CA ASN A 95 -5.33 -4.88 8.28
C ASN A 95 -6.02 -5.00 6.92
N HIS A 96 -5.36 -4.52 5.86
CA HIS A 96 -5.91 -4.44 4.51
C HIS A 96 -4.99 -5.10 3.47
N PRO A 97 -4.58 -6.38 3.65
CA PRO A 97 -3.61 -7.00 2.76
C PRO A 97 -4.22 -7.53 1.45
N TYR A 98 -5.56 -7.54 1.35
CA TYR A 98 -6.44 -7.98 0.27
C TYR A 98 -5.86 -8.94 -0.79
N HIS A 99 -6.54 -10.08 -0.99
CA HIS A 99 -6.44 -10.79 -2.26
C HIS A 99 -7.37 -10.07 -3.24
N LEU A 100 -6.83 -9.53 -4.33
CA LEU A 100 -7.64 -8.97 -5.42
C LEU A 100 -7.74 -9.99 -6.54
#